data_AF-A0A4R3G1F3-F1
#
_entry.id   AF-A0A4R3G1F3-F1
#
_cell.length_a   1.000
_cell.length_b   1.000
_cell.length_c   1.000
_cell.angle_alpha   90.00
_cell.angle_beta   90.00
_cell.angle_gamma   90.00
#
_symmetry.space_group_name_H-M   'P 1'
#
loop_
_entity.id
_entity.type
_entity.pdbx_description
1 polymer ?
#
loop_
_entity_poly.entity_id
_entity_poly.type
_entity_poly.pdbx_seq_one_letter_code
_entity_poly.pdbx_strand_id
1 'polypeptide(L)'
;MAKKPKVEHSELSGEFTEDGVTVLVDIFRPAGTNGDWRMEVVTPEEDLVEWEEPFATDREAFDEFLATIARDGIRSFFEETDPSVH
;
A
#
# COMPACT_ATOMS: atom_id res chain seq x y z
N MET A 1 -6.69 27.36 -8.45
CA MET A 1 -7.19 26.16 -7.74
C MET A 1 -6.54 24.95 -8.40
N ALA A 2 -5.54 24.34 -7.78
CA ALA A 2 -4.96 23.11 -8.31
C ALA A 2 -6.01 22.02 -8.20
N LYS A 3 -6.44 21.45 -9.34
CA LYS A 3 -7.27 20.24 -9.33
C LYS A 3 -6.42 19.16 -8.66
N LYS A 4 -6.89 18.60 -7.54
CA LYS A 4 -6.26 17.40 -6.98
C LYS A 4 -6.14 16.39 -8.13
N PRO A 5 -4.93 15.84 -8.39
CA PRO A 5 -4.79 14.81 -9.40
C PRO A 5 -5.81 13.71 -9.09
N LYS A 6 -6.61 13.34 -10.10
CA LYS A 6 -7.56 12.25 -9.95
C LYS A 6 -6.77 10.95 -9.94
N VAL A 7 -6.97 10.13 -8.93
CA VAL A 7 -6.46 8.76 -8.88
C VAL A 7 -7.63 7.80 -9.02
N GLU A 8 -7.36 6.63 -9.59
CA GLU A 8 -8.26 5.49 -9.56
C GLU A 8 -7.66 4.43 -8.63
N HIS A 9 -8.51 3.79 -7.84
CA HIS A 9 -8.13 2.77 -6.88
C HIS A 9 -8.40 1.39 -7.47
N SER A 10 -7.55 0.42 -7.16
CA SER A 10 -7.78 -0.97 -7.52
C SER A 10 -8.94 -1.54 -6.70
N GLU A 11 -9.59 -2.57 -7.25
CA GLU A 11 -10.54 -3.41 -6.51
C GLU A 11 -9.85 -4.24 -5.40
N LEU A 12 -8.52 -4.33 -5.43
CA LEU A 12 -7.69 -4.96 -4.39
C LEU A 12 -7.40 -4.04 -3.20
N SER A 13 -7.72 -2.74 -3.31
CA SER A 13 -7.69 -1.83 -2.16
C SER A 13 -8.78 -2.20 -1.16
N GLY A 14 -8.48 -2.16 0.13
CA GLY A 14 -9.44 -2.46 1.17
C GLY A 14 -8.82 -2.74 2.53
N GLU A 15 -9.69 -2.96 3.52
CA GLU A 15 -9.26 -3.39 4.85
C GLU A 15 -8.80 -4.84 4.80
N PHE A 16 -7.66 -5.11 5.42
CA PHE A 16 -7.09 -6.44 5.59
C PHE A 16 -6.85 -6.70 7.07
N THR A 17 -7.33 -7.84 7.57
CA THR A 17 -7.20 -8.22 8.98
C THR A 17 -6.46 -9.54 9.12
N GLU A 18 -5.39 -9.54 9.90
CA GLU A 18 -4.63 -10.72 10.28
C GLU A 18 -4.13 -10.59 11.73
N ASP A 19 -4.09 -11.69 12.48
CA ASP A 19 -3.64 -11.71 13.89
C ASP A 19 -4.30 -10.66 14.82
N GLY A 20 -5.55 -10.28 14.50
CA GLY A 20 -6.32 -9.28 15.24
C GLY A 20 -5.92 -7.82 14.94
N VAL A 21 -5.05 -7.61 13.95
CA VAL A 21 -4.61 -6.31 13.45
C VAL A 21 -5.31 -6.04 12.13
N THR A 22 -5.88 -4.85 11.96
CA THR A 22 -6.50 -4.42 10.70
C THR A 22 -5.66 -3.30 10.11
N VAL A 23 -5.28 -3.40 8.84
CA VAL A 23 -4.65 -2.32 8.08
C VAL A 23 -5.49 -2.03 6.84
N LEU A 24 -5.39 -0.81 6.30
CA LEU A 24 -6.01 -0.45 5.03
C LEU A 24 -4.91 -0.49 3.96
N VAL A 25 -5.02 -1.40 3.00
CA VAL A 25 -4.19 -1.37 1.80
C VAL A 25 -4.86 -0.48 0.76
N ASP A 26 -4.15 0.53 0.28
CA ASP A 26 -4.60 1.39 -0.79
C ASP A 26 -3.66 1.29 -2.00
N ILE A 27 -4.17 0.68 -3.08
CA ILE A 27 -3.48 0.53 -4.35
C ILE A 27 -4.14 1.48 -5.37
N PHE A 28 -3.39 2.42 -5.90
CA PHE A 28 -3.93 3.46 -6.77
C PHE A 28 -2.96 3.88 -7.88
N ARG A 29 -3.50 4.51 -8.93
CA ARG A 29 -2.70 5.09 -10.02
C ARG A 29 -3.33 6.37 -10.57
N PRO A 30 -2.61 7.17 -11.39
CA PRO A 30 -3.18 8.35 -12.02
C PRO A 30 -4.37 7.98 -12.93
N ALA A 31 -5.55 8.52 -12.63
CA ALA A 31 -6.79 8.14 -13.27
C ALA A 31 -6.78 8.45 -14.77
N GLY A 32 -7.29 7.51 -15.57
CA GLY A 32 -7.37 7.66 -17.03
C GLY A 32 -6.02 7.58 -17.73
N THR A 33 -5.03 6.97 -17.08
CA THR A 33 -3.72 6.64 -17.64
C THR A 33 -3.42 5.16 -17.45
N ASN A 34 -2.49 4.62 -18.24
CA ASN A 34 -1.87 3.32 -17.98
C ASN A 34 -0.55 3.50 -17.22
N GLY A 35 -0.49 4.49 -16.32
CA GLY A 35 0.67 4.69 -15.46
C GLY A 35 0.80 3.58 -14.43
N ASP A 36 1.96 3.55 -13.78
CA ASP A 36 2.29 2.55 -12.77
C ASP A 36 1.40 2.72 -11.52
N TRP A 37 1.16 1.60 -10.84
CA TRP A 37 0.42 1.51 -9.61
C TRP A 37 1.32 1.84 -8.42
N ARG A 38 0.77 2.53 -7.44
CA ARG A 38 1.39 2.73 -6.14
C ARG A 38 0.58 2.02 -5.08
N MET A 39 1.27 1.61 -4.02
CA MET A 39 0.68 0.95 -2.88
C MET A 39 1.08 1.67 -1.61
N GLU A 40 0.10 1.89 -0.77
CA GLU A 40 0.24 2.45 0.55
C GLU A 40 -0.51 1.54 1.52
N VAL A 41 0.05 1.34 2.71
CA VAL A 41 -0.62 0.66 3.82
C VAL A 41 -0.81 1.68 4.93
N VAL A 42 -2.06 1.86 5.35
CA VAL A 42 -2.43 2.74 6.45
C VAL A 42 -2.76 1.89 7.67
N THR A 43 -2.06 2.14 8.77
CA THR A 43 -2.32 1.47 10.04
C THR A 43 -3.52 2.11 10.76
N PRO A 44 -4.10 1.46 11.78
CA PRO A 44 -5.09 2.07 12.67
C PRO A 44 -4.60 3.31 13.41
N GLU A 45 -3.27 3.48 13.52
CA GLU A 45 -2.62 4.63 14.15
C GLU A 45 -2.41 5.79 13.17
N GLU A 46 -2.97 5.66 11.95
CA GLU A 46 -2.83 6.62 10.84
C GLU A 46 -1.39 6.74 10.31
N ASP A 47 -0.50 5.79 10.64
CA ASP A 47 0.81 5.67 10.03
C ASP A 47 0.70 5.15 8.60
N LEU A 48 1.58 5.67 7.73
CA LEU A 48 1.60 5.36 6.31
C LEU A 48 2.90 4.62 5.95
N VAL A 49 2.75 3.43 5.38
CA VAL A 49 3.86 2.69 4.78
C VAL A 49 3.68 2.75 3.26
N GLU A 50 4.53 3.54 2.60
CA GLU A 50 4.57 3.67 1.13
C GLU A 50 5.74 2.85 0.58
N TRP A 51 5.51 2.14 -0.52
CA TRP A 51 6.57 1.49 -1.28
C TRP A 51 7.25 2.48 -2.23
N GLU A 52 8.58 2.50 -2.27
CA GLU A 52 9.35 3.44 -3.11
C GLU A 52 9.22 3.14 -4.61
N GLU A 53 9.19 1.85 -4.97
CA GLU A 53 9.08 1.40 -6.35
C GLU A 53 7.60 1.19 -6.73
N PRO A 54 7.15 1.74 -7.87
CA PRO A 54 5.80 1.51 -8.33
C PRO A 54 5.67 0.15 -9.05
N PHE A 55 4.45 -0.35 -9.14
CA PHE A 55 4.11 -1.66 -9.67
C PHE A 55 3.50 -1.56 -11.08
N ALA A 56 3.82 -2.51 -11.95
CA ALA A 56 3.22 -2.53 -13.29
C ALA A 56 1.73 -2.90 -13.27
N THR A 57 1.30 -3.70 -12.29
CA THR A 57 -0.09 -4.10 -12.07
C THR A 57 -0.50 -3.95 -10.61
N ASP A 58 -1.80 -3.73 -10.38
CA ASP A 58 -2.37 -3.72 -9.04
C ASP A 58 -2.24 -5.08 -8.34
N ARG A 59 -2.20 -6.16 -9.13
CA ARG A 59 -1.98 -7.51 -8.60
C ARG A 59 -0.57 -7.68 -8.04
N GLU A 60 0.45 -7.17 -8.73
CA GLU A 60 1.84 -7.20 -8.23
C GLU A 60 1.97 -6.41 -6.94
N ALA A 61 1.35 -5.23 -6.86
CA ALA A 61 1.27 -4.45 -5.62
C ALA A 61 0.69 -5.30 -4.47
N PHE A 62 -0.49 -5.89 -4.67
CA PHE A 62 -1.12 -6.70 -3.64
C PHE A 62 -0.33 -7.98 -3.28
N ASP A 63 0.36 -8.59 -4.24
CA ASP A 63 1.22 -9.75 -3.98
C ASP A 63 2.41 -9.37 -3.09
N GLU A 64 3.02 -8.21 -3.32
CA GLU A 64 4.08 -7.67 -2.46
C GLU A 64 3.59 -7.37 -1.04
N PHE A 65 2.38 -6.82 -0.89
CA PHE A 65 1.76 -6.66 0.43
C PHE A 65 1.64 -8.00 1.18
N LEU A 66 1.14 -9.03 0.50
CA LEU A 66 1.04 -10.38 1.08
C LEU A 66 2.43 -10.98 1.36
N ALA A 67 3.42 -10.70 0.51
CA ALA A 67 4.79 -11.16 0.70
C ALA A 67 5.44 -10.51 1.92
N THR A 68 5.25 -9.21 2.14
CA THR A 68 5.69 -8.50 3.36
C THR A 68 5.06 -9.13 4.60
N ILE A 69 3.74 -9.37 4.59
CA ILE A 69 3.06 -10.03 5.69
C ILE A 69 3.60 -11.45 5.91
N ALA A 70 3.81 -12.22 4.85
CA ALA A 70 4.35 -13.57 4.96
C ALA A 70 5.80 -13.61 5.47
N ARG A 71 6.60 -12.58 5.18
CA ARG A 71 8.02 -12.48 5.55
C ARG A 71 8.23 -11.93 6.95
N ASP A 72 7.56 -10.82 7.27
CA ASP A 72 7.80 -10.00 8.46
C ASP A 72 6.60 -9.99 9.42
N GLY A 73 5.43 -10.46 8.98
CA GLY A 73 4.18 -10.43 9.74
C GLY A 73 3.45 -9.09 9.65
N ILE A 74 2.12 -9.08 9.78
CA ILE A 74 1.31 -7.83 9.71
C ILE A 74 1.72 -6.75 10.74
N ARG A 75 2.37 -7.14 11.84
CA ARG A 75 2.86 -6.19 12.85
C ARG A 75 4.10 -5.40 12.40
N SER A 76 4.77 -5.81 11.32
CA SER A 76 5.93 -5.07 10.79
C SER A 76 5.57 -3.65 10.36
N PHE A 77 4.30 -3.38 10.02
CA PHE A 77 3.83 -2.04 9.67
C PHE A 77 3.73 -1.08 10.87
N PHE A 78 3.92 -1.56 12.10
CA PHE A 78 3.79 -0.81 13.35
C PHE A 78 5.14 -0.55 14.03
N GLU A 79 6.18 -1.27 13.64
CA GLU A 79 7.51 -1.03 14.16
C GLU A 79 8.07 0.20 13.46
N GLU A 80 8.57 1.19 14.23
CA GLU A 80 9.09 2.47 13.72
C GLU A 80 9.86 2.25 12.43
N THR A 81 9.28 2.71 11.32
CA THR A 81 9.92 2.68 10.01
C THR A 81 11.16 3.57 10.09
N ASP A 82 12.29 3.02 10.53
CA ASP A 82 13.58 3.64 10.23
C ASP A 82 13.67 3.66 8.71
N PRO A 83 13.66 4.85 8.06
CA PRO A 83 13.67 4.93 6.62
C PRO A 83 15.07 4.59 6.12
N SER A 84 15.46 3.31 6.10
CA SER A 84 16.67 2.86 5.41
C SER A 84 16.78 1.33 5.33
N VAL A 85 16.40 0.76 4.19
CA VAL A 85 17.18 -0.22 3.39
C VAL A 85 16.36 -0.56 2.13
N HIS A 86 16.84 -0.48 0.88
CA HIS A 86 18.19 -0.49 0.32
C HIS A 86 18.22 0.17 -1.06
#